data_AF-A0A395LIZ8-F1
#
_entry.id   AF-A0A395LIZ8-F1
#
_cell.length_a   1.000
_cell.length_b   1.000
_cell.length_c   1.000
_cell.angle_alpha   90.00
_cell.angle_beta   90.00
_cell.angle_gamma   90.00
#
_symmetry.space_group_name_H-M   'P 1'
#
loop_
_entity.id
_entity.type
_entity.pdbx_description
1 polymer ?
#
loop_
_entity_poly.entity_id
_entity_poly.type
_entity_poly.pdbx_seq_one_letter_code
_entity_poly.pdbx_strand_id
1 'polypeptide(L)'
;MEALYTIYRIIELLTNVLVMLIIVQFVIGLLLAFNVVSRGNDFVLAVYRSINSLLEPVLGPIRRIMPQTGAIDFSPLVLIIGLQIMLIILSSIIRSVG
;
A
#
# COMPACT_ATOMS: atom_id res chain seq x y z
N MET A 1 11.09 27.69 5.79
CA MET A 1 11.75 26.39 5.56
C MET A 1 11.22 25.32 6.52
N GLU A 2 11.23 25.57 7.84
CA GLU A 2 10.70 24.64 8.86
C GLU A 2 9.27 24.14 8.58
N ALA A 3 8.34 25.04 8.25
CA ALA A 3 6.95 24.66 7.98
C ALA A 3 6.81 23.65 6.81
N LEU A 4 7.63 23.80 5.76
CA LEU A 4 7.62 22.89 4.61
C LEU A 4 8.14 21.50 4.98
N TYR A 5 9.18 21.45 5.82
CA TYR A 5 9.71 20.20 6.35
C TYR A 5 8.71 19.50 7.27
N THR A 6 7.97 20.25 8.11
CA THR A 6 6.88 19.70 8.92
C THR A 6 5.78 19.07 8.05
N ILE A 7 5.36 19.75 6.98
CA ILE A 7 4.36 19.22 6.04
C ILE A 7 4.85 17.92 5.38
N TYR A 8 6.10 17.90 4.91
CA TYR A 8 6.72 16.68 4.36
C TYR A 8 6.66 15.51 5.34
N ARG A 9 7.03 15.73 6.61
CA ARG A 9 7.00 14.68 7.64
C ARG A 9 5.60 14.14 7.90
N ILE A 10 4.56 14.99 7.83
CA ILE A 10 3.17 14.54 7.96
C ILE A 10 2.79 13.66 6.76
N ILE A 11 3.14 14.07 5.53
CA ILE A 11 2.88 13.27 4.32
C ILE A 11 3.61 11.93 4.39
N GLU A 12 4.87 11.93 4.82
CA GLU A 12 5.69 10.74 5.01
C GLU A 12 5.07 9.80 6.06
N LEU A 13 4.62 10.34 7.20
CA LEU A 13 3.91 9.56 8.23
C LEU A 13 2.66 8.88 7.66
N LEU A 14 1.79 9.64 6.99
CA LEU A 14 0.54 9.12 6.41
C LEU A 14 0.84 8.06 5.34
N THR A 15 1.85 8.28 4.52
CA THR A 15 2.29 7.32 3.50
C THR A 15 2.81 6.04 4.13
N ASN A 16 3.59 6.12 5.21
CA ASN A 16 4.07 4.93 5.93
C ASN A 16 2.92 4.12 6.55
N VAL A 17 1.91 4.80 7.13
CA VAL A 17 0.71 4.14 7.63
C VAL A 17 -0.03 3.43 6.49
N LEU A 18 -0.18 4.08 5.34
CA LEU A 18 -0.79 3.47 4.16
C LEU A 18 0.00 2.25 3.65
N VAL A 19 1.33 2.36 3.56
CA VAL A 19 2.22 1.25 3.19
C VAL A 19 2.08 0.07 4.14
N MET A 20 2.00 0.32 5.46
CA MET A 20 1.74 -0.74 6.44
C MET A 20 0.41 -1.44 6.18
N LEU A 21 -0.68 -0.71 5.89
CA LEU A 21 -1.98 -1.30 5.56
C LEU A 21 -1.91 -2.15 4.30
N ILE A 22 -1.21 -1.68 3.27
CA ILE A 22 -0.98 -2.42 2.02
C ILE A 22 -0.20 -3.71 2.30
N ILE A 23 0.84 -3.67 3.13
CA ILE A 23 1.61 -4.86 3.52
C ILE A 23 0.74 -5.86 4.27
N VAL A 24 -0.05 -5.41 5.25
CA VAL A 24 -0.97 -6.29 6.00
C VAL A 24 -1.96 -6.95 5.06
N GLN A 25 -2.56 -6.20 4.13
CA GLN A 25 -3.48 -6.73 3.13
C GLN A 25 -2.79 -7.79 2.25
N PHE A 26 -1.59 -7.50 1.75
CA PHE A 26 -0.84 -8.40 0.89
C PHE A 26 -0.49 -9.71 1.62
N VAL A 27 -0.01 -9.61 2.86
CA VAL A 27 0.32 -10.78 3.70
C VAL A 27 -0.92 -11.63 3.95
N ILE A 28 -2.05 -11.05 4.34
CA ILE A 28 -3.30 -11.81 4.53
C ILE A 28 -3.73 -12.46 3.22
N GLY A 29 -3.61 -11.76 2.09
CA GLY A 29 -3.88 -12.31 0.76
C GLY A 29 -3.03 -13.54 0.46
N LEU A 30 -1.73 -13.51 0.73
CA LEU A 30 -0.83 -14.67 0.59
C LEU A 30 -1.21 -15.82 1.53
N LEU A 31 -1.52 -15.53 2.79
CA LEU A 31 -1.94 -16.54 3.76
C LEU A 31 -3.21 -17.27 3.31
N LEU A 32 -4.16 -16.56 2.71
CA LEU A 32 -5.39 -17.12 2.14
C LEU A 32 -5.13 -17.88 0.83
N ALA A 33 -4.21 -17.40 -0.02
CA ALA A 33 -3.87 -18.02 -1.29
C ALA A 33 -3.16 -19.38 -1.10
N PHE A 34 -2.25 -19.46 -0.12
CA PHE A 34 -1.52 -20.68 0.21
C PHE A 34 -2.26 -21.60 1.21
N ASN A 35 -3.54 -21.32 1.51
CA ASN A 35 -4.34 -22.05 2.50
C ASN A 35 -3.65 -22.19 3.88
N VAL A 36 -2.79 -21.24 4.25
CA VAL A 36 -2.16 -21.19 5.58
C VAL A 36 -3.20 -20.80 6.64
N VAL A 37 -4.11 -19.88 6.28
CA VAL A 37 -5.26 -19.52 7.10
C VAL A 37 -6.52 -20.09 6.45
N SER A 38 -7.29 -20.83 7.25
CA SER A 38 -8.58 -21.36 6.82
C SER A 38 -9.52 -20.22 6.44
N ARG A 39 -10.14 -20.35 5.26
CA ARG A 39 -11.18 -19.41 4.79
C ARG A 39 -12.43 -19.35 5.68
N GLY A 40 -12.58 -20.31 6.60
CA GLY A 40 -13.63 -20.33 7.63
C GLY A 40 -13.34 -19.44 8.85
N ASN A 41 -12.22 -18.72 8.90
CA ASN A 41 -11.98 -17.73 9.95
C ASN A 41 -12.65 -16.39 9.56
N ASP A 42 -13.87 -16.18 10.04
CA ASP A 42 -14.68 -14.99 9.75
C ASP A 42 -13.99 -13.68 10.17
N PHE A 43 -13.21 -13.71 11.24
CA PHE A 43 -12.46 -12.53 11.70
C PHE A 43 -11.40 -12.11 10.67
N VAL A 44 -10.56 -13.05 10.20
CA VAL A 44 -9.54 -12.76 9.18
C VAL A 44 -10.18 -12.30 7.88
N LEU A 45 -11.29 -12.94 7.48
CA LEU A 45 -12.01 -12.60 6.26
C LEU A 45 -12.68 -11.22 6.35
N ALA A 46 -13.18 -10.83 7.53
CA ALA A 46 -13.73 -9.50 7.77
C ALA A 46 -12.63 -8.43 7.72
N VAL A 47 -11.50 -8.64 8.40
CA VAL A 47 -10.35 -7.72 8.36
C VAL A 47 -9.82 -7.57 6.94
N TYR A 48 -9.63 -8.68 6.22
CA TYR A 48 -9.17 -8.66 4.83
C TYR A 48 -10.11 -7.85 3.93
N ARG A 49 -11.43 -8.07 4.02
CA ARG A 49 -12.42 -7.34 3.22
C ARG A 49 -12.48 -5.86 3.56
N SER A 50 -12.39 -5.50 4.83
CA SER A 50 -12.37 -4.10 5.28
C SER A 50 -11.12 -3.36 4.80
N ILE A 51 -9.95 -3.99 4.86
CA ILE A 51 -8.72 -3.35 4.34
C ILE A 51 -8.77 -3.29 2.81
N ASN A 52 -9.22 -4.36 2.15
CA ASN A 52 -9.30 -4.36 0.69
C ASN A 52 -10.28 -3.31 0.18
N SER A 53 -11.43 -3.08 0.81
CA SER A 53 -12.38 -2.04 0.36
C SER A 53 -11.81 -0.62 0.45
N LEU A 54 -10.94 -0.35 1.43
CA LEU A 54 -10.23 0.92 1.55
C LEU A 54 -9.15 1.09 0.48
N LEU A 55 -8.47 0.00 0.10
CA LEU A 55 -7.36 0.04 -0.85
C LEU A 55 -7.80 -0.16 -2.32
N GLU A 56 -8.96 -0.75 -2.57
CA GLU A 56 -9.52 -1.02 -3.91
C GLU A 56 -9.55 0.21 -4.84
N PRO A 57 -9.95 1.43 -4.42
CA PRO A 57 -9.93 2.58 -5.32
C PRO A 57 -8.53 2.94 -5.83
N VAL A 58 -7.48 2.57 -5.09
CA VAL A 58 -6.08 2.84 -5.47
C VAL A 58 -5.44 1.63 -6.16
N LEU A 59 -5.65 0.43 -5.62
CA LEU A 59 -5.10 -0.82 -6.16
C LEU A 59 -5.82 -1.29 -7.43
N GLY A 60 -7.12 -1.03 -7.57
CA GLY A 60 -7.94 -1.47 -8.70
C GLY A 60 -7.43 -0.95 -10.05
N PRO A 61 -7.16 0.36 -10.20
CA PRO A 61 -6.53 0.89 -11.40
C PRO A 61 -5.15 0.27 -11.69
N ILE A 62 -4.33 0.04 -10.66
CA ILE A 62 -3.00 -0.56 -10.79
C ILE A 62 -3.10 -2.00 -11.29
N ARG A 63 -4.02 -2.81 -10.73
CA ARG A 63 -4.29 -4.19 -11.20
C ARG A 63 -4.69 -4.24 -12.66
N ARG A 64 -5.45 -3.25 -13.16
CA ARG A 64 -5.89 -3.22 -14.56
C ARG A 64 -4.76 -2.96 -15.55
N ILE A 65 -3.71 -2.27 -15.12
CA ILE A 65 -2.53 -1.96 -15.92
C ILE A 65 -1.49 -3.09 -15.84
N MET A 66 -1.47 -3.80 -14.70
CA MET A 66 -0.57 -4.92 -14.48
C MET A 66 -0.90 -6.10 -15.40
N PRO A 67 0.13 -6.79 -15.96
CA PRO A 67 -0.08 -8.05 -16.65
C PRO A 67 -0.65 -9.09 -15.68
N GLN A 68 -1.39 -10.07 -16.21
CA GLN A 68 -2.01 -11.11 -15.38
C GLN A 68 -0.94 -11.95 -14.67
N THR A 69 -0.71 -11.69 -13.38
CA THR A 69 0.36 -12.30 -12.58
C THR A 69 -0.03 -13.65 -11.96
N GLY A 70 -1.06 -14.32 -12.49
CA GLY A 70 -1.52 -15.62 -12.00
C GLY A 70 -2.21 -15.54 -10.63
N ALA A 71 -1.82 -16.40 -9.69
CA ALA A 71 -2.49 -16.57 -8.39
C ALA A 71 -2.13 -15.49 -7.33
N ILE A 72 -1.13 -14.66 -7.61
CA ILE A 72 -0.62 -13.65 -6.67
C ILE A 72 -0.84 -12.25 -7.25
N ASP A 73 -1.44 -11.38 -6.45
CA ASP A 73 -1.63 -9.97 -6.77
C ASP A 73 -0.38 -9.17 -6.39
N PHE A 74 0.41 -8.74 -7.38
CA PHE A 74 1.58 -7.89 -7.18
C PHE A 74 1.26 -6.38 -7.22
N SER A 75 0.01 -5.98 -7.43
CA SER A 75 -0.37 -4.56 -7.39
C SER A 75 -0.02 -3.84 -6.06
N PRO A 76 -0.06 -4.49 -4.88
CA PRO A 76 0.40 -3.88 -3.63
C PRO A 76 1.87 -3.46 -3.69
N LEU A 77 2.74 -4.30 -4.28
CA LEU A 77 4.16 -4.01 -4.40
C LEU A 77 4.40 -2.80 -5.31
N VAL A 78 3.71 -2.73 -6.44
CA VAL A 78 3.80 -1.60 -7.37
C VAL A 78 3.34 -0.30 -6.71
N LEU A 79 2.24 -0.35 -5.94
CA LEU A 79 1.77 0.82 -5.21
C LEU A 79 2.80 1.29 -4.17
N ILE A 80 3.37 0.38 -3.38
CA ILE A 80 4.41 0.71 -2.39
C ILE A 80 5.61 1.38 -3.06
N ILE A 81 6.09 0.81 -4.17
CA ILE A 81 7.21 1.37 -4.93
C ILE A 81 6.86 2.77 -5.45
N GLY A 82 5.66 2.95 -6.01
CA GLY A 82 5.18 4.25 -6.50
C GLY A 82 5.12 5.31 -5.39
N LEU A 83 4.61 4.95 -4.21
CA LEU A 83 4.55 5.82 -3.03
C LEU A 83 5.96 6.20 -2.55
N GLN A 84 6.88 5.24 -2.49
CA GLN A 84 8.28 5.49 -2.10
C GLN A 84 8.99 6.43 -3.07
N ILE A 85 8.83 6.22 -4.38
CA ILE A 85 9.39 7.10 -5.42
C ILE A 85 8.82 8.52 -5.26
N MET A 86 7.52 8.65 -5.01
CA MET A 86 6.87 9.94 -4.79
C MET A 86 7.44 10.68 -3.58
N LEU A 87 7.67 9.99 -2.46
CA LEU A 87 8.33 10.57 -1.28
C LEU A 87 9.77 10.98 -1.56
N ILE A 88 10.53 10.16 -2.30
CA ILE A 88 11.92 10.48 -2.68
C ILE A 88 11.95 11.77 -3.50
N ILE A 89 11.11 11.88 -4.52
CA ILE A 89 11.02 13.07 -5.38
C ILE A 89 10.61 14.29 -4.54
N LEU A 90 9.57 14.17 -3.73
CA LEU A 90 9.08 15.26 -2.88
C LEU A 90 10.16 15.73 -1.89
N SER A 91 10.87 14.79 -1.26
CA SER A 91 11.98 15.08 -0.35
C SER A 91 13.12 15.81 -1.05
N SER A 92 13.42 15.44 -2.30
CA SER A 92 14.47 16.08 -3.10
C SER A 92 14.09 17.51 -3.45
N ILE A 93 12.84 17.75 -3.86
CA ILE A 93 12.35 19.09 -4.20
C ILE A 93 12.42 20.00 -2.96
N ILE A 94 11.92 19.54 -1.82
CA ILE A 94 11.89 20.32 -0.57
C ILE A 94 13.30 20.68 -0.10
N ARG A 95 14.26 19.74 -0.22
CA ARG A 95 15.67 20.00 0.10
C ARG A 95 16.37 20.92 -0.91
N SER A 96 15.88 21.03 -2.14
CA SER A 96 16.46 21.89 -3.18
C SER A 96 15.94 23.33 -3.16
N VAL A 97 14.73 23.53 -2.61
CA VAL A 97 14.11 24.84 -2.38
C VAL A 97 14.52 25.40 -1.00
N GLY A 98 14.89 24.48 -0.09
CA GLY A 98 15.58 24.71 1.19
C GLY A 98 17.01 25.19 1.02
#